data_AF-A0A935B1P5-F1
#
_entry.id   AF-A0A935B1P5-F1
#
_cell.length_a   1.000
_cell.length_b   1.000
_cell.length_c   1.000
_cell.angle_alpha   90.00
_cell.angle_beta   90.00
_cell.angle_gamma   90.00
#
_symmetry.space_group_name_H-M   'P 1'
#
loop_
_entity.id
_entity.type
_entity.pdbx_description
1 polymer ?
#
loop_
_entity_poly.entity_id
_entity_poly.type
_entity_poly.pdbx_seq_one_letter_code
_entity_poly.pdbx_strand_id
1 'polypeptide(L)'
;MSAFVVFLGGDSLPWLELEDGSVIGRGEDFRETGVTVTAIAPASSVTFRSAALGGLSPAQGLAAARLDASEVSLGTDRHVAVAGAGDHYVMTDKAIMQRWLSRLAERGLVASSIIPAPDLLPVPEEGFLRAVLHDEAILRSAETGLEDDGIISALVVGDAPVRTLEAPELERAIASAVEAPPLNMLQGEFVPRADWSAPAGYWRRLAIYAGAAAAIVLAIPIAQWARLSMATSSTNEQSATISALVLGERSGSEDAIDRLQDKVAELRGGGAGFLPTLGALMTSMETMPNVELGLLSFDPDGTLHATVRASAQPEVDMLVRAMEGHAFAVSKGAPRTQQGRIEVEMQVRPK
;
A
#
# COMPACT_ATOMS: atom_id res chain seq x y z
N MET A 1 3.70 -28.11 -25.82
CA MET A 1 4.65 -27.30 -25.00
C MET A 1 5.70 -28.28 -24.53
N SER A 2 6.97 -28.10 -24.89
CA SER A 2 8.01 -29.04 -24.48
C SER A 2 8.37 -28.84 -23.00
N ALA A 3 8.47 -29.95 -22.27
CA ALA A 3 8.87 -29.98 -20.86
C ALA A 3 10.11 -30.87 -20.72
N PHE A 4 11.15 -30.35 -20.05
CA PHE A 4 12.37 -31.10 -19.79
C PHE A 4 12.33 -31.70 -18.39
N VAL A 5 12.57 -32.99 -18.31
CA VAL A 5 12.69 -33.75 -17.06
C VAL A 5 14.15 -34.11 -16.85
N VAL A 6 14.67 -33.91 -15.64
CA VAL A 6 16.07 -34.18 -15.29
C VAL A 6 16.15 -35.06 -14.04
N PHE A 7 17.00 -36.10 -14.05
CA PHE A 7 17.18 -37.02 -12.92
C PHE A 7 18.39 -36.64 -12.06
N LEU A 8 18.22 -36.63 -10.73
CA LEU A 8 19.22 -36.13 -9.76
C LEU A 8 20.06 -37.23 -9.07
N GLY A 9 19.94 -38.50 -9.50
CA GLY A 9 20.46 -39.68 -8.81
C GLY A 9 21.98 -39.89 -8.85
N GLY A 10 22.63 -39.63 -9.99
CA GLY A 10 24.06 -39.90 -10.21
C GLY A 10 24.88 -38.63 -10.45
N ASP A 11 26.16 -38.75 -10.86
CA ASP A 11 27.04 -37.61 -11.18
C ASP A 11 26.72 -36.94 -12.54
N SER A 12 26.06 -37.65 -13.44
CA SER A 12 25.44 -37.12 -14.65
C SER A 12 24.02 -36.59 -14.37
N LEU A 13 23.49 -35.73 -15.25
CA LEU A 13 22.08 -35.32 -15.21
C LEU A 13 21.37 -35.88 -16.44
N PRO A 14 20.94 -37.15 -16.38
CA PRO A 14 20.13 -37.70 -17.44
C PRO A 14 18.83 -36.93 -17.58
N TRP A 15 18.31 -36.90 -18.79
CA TRP A 15 17.16 -36.08 -19.12
C TRP A 15 16.23 -36.73 -20.14
N LEU A 16 14.97 -36.31 -20.08
CA LEU A 16 13.92 -36.62 -21.05
C LEU A 16 13.28 -35.32 -21.49
N GLU A 17 12.94 -35.23 -22.78
CA GLU A 17 12.10 -34.17 -23.31
C GLU A 17 10.72 -34.75 -23.62
N LEU A 18 9.71 -34.12 -23.02
CA LEU A 18 8.31 -34.46 -23.18
C LEU A 18 7.65 -33.42 -24.06
N GLU A 19 6.92 -33.85 -25.07
CA GLU A 19 6.02 -33.01 -25.85
C GLU A 19 4.67 -33.73 -25.98
N ASP A 20 3.59 -33.01 -25.65
CA ASP A 20 2.20 -33.51 -25.71
C ASP A 20 2.01 -34.89 -25.05
N GLY A 21 2.66 -35.09 -23.90
CA GLY A 21 2.57 -36.31 -23.09
C GLY A 21 3.39 -37.49 -23.59
N SER A 22 4.24 -37.30 -24.59
CA SER A 22 5.12 -38.33 -25.15
C SER A 22 6.59 -37.95 -25.02
N VAL A 23 7.47 -38.93 -24.80
CA VAL A 23 8.92 -38.71 -24.78
C VAL A 23 9.42 -38.57 -26.22
N ILE A 24 9.90 -37.38 -26.57
CA ILE A 24 10.46 -37.07 -27.90
C ILE A 24 11.99 -37.07 -27.92
N GLY A 25 12.63 -36.92 -26.75
CA GLY A 25 14.08 -36.86 -26.61
C GLY A 25 14.57 -37.49 -25.31
N ARG A 26 15.81 -38.01 -25.32
CA ARG A 26 16.49 -38.56 -24.14
C ARG A 26 18.00 -38.35 -24.25
N GLY A 27 18.68 -38.18 -23.11
CA GLY A 27 20.13 -38.08 -23.06
C GLY A 27 20.70 -38.24 -21.65
N GLU A 28 22.03 -38.35 -21.57
CA GLU A 28 22.76 -38.62 -20.31
C GLU A 28 23.16 -37.36 -19.55
N ASP A 29 23.34 -36.24 -20.26
CA ASP A 29 23.84 -35.02 -19.66
C ASP A 29 23.15 -33.82 -20.29
N PHE A 30 22.31 -33.14 -19.50
CA PHE A 30 21.61 -31.94 -19.97
C PHE A 30 22.58 -30.77 -20.08
N ARG A 31 22.66 -30.18 -21.28
CA ARG A 31 23.68 -29.16 -21.63
C ARG A 31 23.10 -27.79 -21.99
N GLU A 32 21.79 -27.68 -22.17
CA GLU A 32 21.17 -26.38 -22.45
C GLU A 32 21.12 -25.54 -21.18
N THR A 33 21.39 -24.25 -21.29
CA THR A 33 21.44 -23.33 -20.15
C THR A 33 20.27 -22.36 -20.18
N GLY A 34 19.77 -21.96 -19.01
CA GLY A 34 18.66 -21.00 -18.90
C GLY A 34 17.28 -21.62 -19.17
N VAL A 35 17.20 -22.95 -19.12
CA VAL A 35 15.95 -23.71 -19.32
C VAL A 35 15.37 -24.08 -17.96
N THR A 36 14.05 -23.97 -17.85
CA THR A 36 13.30 -24.45 -16.69
C THR A 36 13.04 -25.94 -16.83
N VAL A 37 13.33 -26.71 -15.79
CA VAL A 37 13.23 -28.18 -15.81
C VAL A 37 12.41 -28.71 -14.64
N THR A 38 11.73 -29.83 -14.83
CA THR A 38 11.16 -30.64 -13.76
C THR A 38 12.22 -31.62 -13.29
N ALA A 39 12.67 -31.52 -12.05
CA ALA A 39 13.71 -32.41 -11.53
C ALA A 39 13.11 -33.61 -10.79
N ILE A 40 13.73 -34.78 -10.91
CA ILE A 40 13.32 -36.01 -10.23
C ILE A 40 14.33 -36.31 -9.13
N ALA A 41 13.87 -36.31 -7.89
CA ALA A 41 14.67 -36.69 -6.74
C ALA A 41 14.74 -38.23 -6.65
N PRO A 42 15.94 -38.82 -6.54
CA PRO A 42 16.10 -40.26 -6.45
C PRO A 42 15.40 -40.83 -5.20
N ALA A 43 14.81 -42.01 -5.34
CA ALA A 43 14.11 -42.70 -4.26
C ALA A 43 15.06 -43.03 -3.09
N SER A 44 16.31 -43.36 -3.38
CA SER A 44 17.38 -43.64 -2.41
C SER A 44 17.66 -42.51 -1.41
N SER A 45 17.33 -41.27 -1.79
CA SER A 45 17.64 -40.07 -1.00
C SER A 45 16.40 -39.45 -0.34
N VAL A 46 15.24 -40.08 -0.45
CA VAL A 46 13.99 -39.62 0.15
C VAL A 46 13.38 -40.73 1.01
N THR A 47 12.76 -40.34 2.11
CA THR A 47 11.97 -41.25 2.95
C THR A 47 10.51 -40.93 2.77
N PHE A 48 9.76 -41.90 2.24
CA PHE A 48 8.32 -41.80 2.04
C PHE A 48 7.55 -42.18 3.31
N ARG A 49 6.49 -41.44 3.61
CA ARG A 49 5.61 -41.72 4.76
C ARG A 49 4.15 -41.46 4.41
N SER A 50 3.31 -42.48 4.56
CA SER A 50 1.86 -42.32 4.54
C SER A 50 1.41 -41.42 5.70
N ALA A 51 0.42 -40.57 5.45
CA ALA A 51 -0.16 -39.68 6.45
C ALA A 51 -1.62 -39.32 6.10
N ALA A 52 -2.43 -39.00 7.10
CA ALA A 52 -3.82 -38.56 6.89
C ALA A 52 -3.95 -37.06 7.18
N LEU A 53 -3.37 -36.23 6.32
CA LEU A 53 -3.32 -34.76 6.41
C LEU A 53 -4.40 -34.08 5.56
N GLY A 54 -5.22 -34.85 4.85
CA GLY A 54 -6.32 -34.35 4.03
C GLY A 54 -7.31 -33.50 4.85
N GLY A 55 -7.82 -32.43 4.23
CA GLY A 55 -8.73 -31.48 4.87
C GLY A 55 -8.05 -30.40 5.72
N LEU A 56 -6.74 -30.50 5.96
CA LEU A 56 -5.95 -29.41 6.53
C LEU A 56 -5.60 -28.37 5.46
N SER A 57 -5.41 -27.11 5.87
CA SER A 57 -4.80 -26.13 4.97
C SER A 57 -3.35 -26.52 4.63
N PRO A 58 -2.78 -26.09 3.49
CA PRO A 58 -1.40 -26.45 3.12
C PRO A 58 -0.36 -26.14 4.21
N ALA A 59 -0.52 -25.01 4.91
CA ALA A 59 0.37 -24.64 6.01
C ALA A 59 0.22 -25.55 7.23
N GLN A 60 -1.01 -25.96 7.56
CA GLN A 60 -1.29 -26.89 8.66
C GLN A 60 -0.82 -28.31 8.34
N GLY A 61 -1.05 -28.79 7.11
CA GLY A 61 -0.55 -30.09 6.65
C GLY A 61 0.97 -30.16 6.73
N LEU A 62 1.67 -29.13 6.26
CA LEU A 62 3.13 -29.04 6.38
C LEU A 62 3.61 -28.99 7.84
N ALA A 63 2.92 -28.24 8.71
CA ALA A 63 3.27 -28.17 10.12
C ALA A 63 3.08 -29.52 10.84
N ALA A 64 1.96 -30.21 10.57
CA ALA A 64 1.68 -31.53 11.11
C ALA A 64 2.68 -32.59 10.61
N ALA A 65 2.99 -32.59 9.30
CA ALA A 65 4.01 -33.46 8.73
C ALA A 65 5.39 -33.22 9.34
N ARG A 66 5.76 -31.97 9.63
CA ARG A 66 7.03 -31.65 10.31
C ARG A 66 7.09 -32.16 11.75
N LEU A 67 5.97 -32.12 12.47
CA LEU A 67 5.87 -32.69 13.81
C LEU A 67 6.04 -34.21 13.76
N ASP A 68 5.28 -34.91 12.92
CA ASP A 68 5.41 -36.36 12.71
C ASP A 68 6.83 -36.75 12.29
N ALA A 69 7.40 -36.03 11.31
CA ALA A 69 8.76 -36.25 10.84
C ALA A 69 9.81 -36.08 11.94
N SER A 70 9.61 -35.14 12.88
CA SER A 70 10.53 -34.92 14.00
C SER A 70 10.46 -36.01 15.06
N GLU A 71 9.34 -36.73 15.17
CA GLU A 71 9.20 -37.88 16.07
C GLU A 71 9.85 -39.14 15.49
N VAL A 72 9.75 -39.32 14.18
CA VAL A 72 10.25 -40.54 13.51
C VAL A 72 11.68 -40.42 12.96
N SER A 73 12.21 -39.21 12.82
CA SER A 73 13.57 -38.99 12.31
C SER A 73 14.59 -38.88 13.44
N LEU A 74 15.76 -39.48 13.22
CA LEU A 74 16.90 -39.37 14.14
C LEU A 74 17.69 -38.06 13.97
N GLY A 75 17.39 -37.25 12.95
CA GLY A 75 18.10 -36.01 12.64
C GLY A 75 17.20 -34.78 12.72
N THR A 76 17.77 -33.64 13.14
CA THR A 76 17.02 -32.38 13.29
C THR A 76 16.95 -31.54 12.00
N ASP A 77 17.81 -31.82 11.02
CA ASP A 77 17.93 -30.99 9.81
C ASP A 77 17.28 -31.66 8.58
N ARG A 78 15.99 -31.96 8.70
CA ARG A 78 15.18 -32.57 7.65
C ARG A 78 14.34 -31.54 6.92
N HIS A 79 14.35 -31.64 5.60
CA HIS A 79 13.33 -31.03 4.76
C HIS A 79 12.13 -31.97 4.69
N VAL A 80 10.92 -31.41 4.75
CA VAL A 80 9.65 -32.13 4.67
C VAL A 80 8.80 -31.47 3.60
N ALA A 81 8.23 -32.28 2.72
CA ALA A 81 7.28 -31.84 1.71
C ALA A 81 6.05 -32.75 1.73
N VAL A 82 4.87 -32.16 1.62
CA VAL A 82 3.59 -32.86 1.74
C VAL A 82 2.92 -32.95 0.37
N ALA A 83 2.30 -34.08 0.09
CA ALA A 83 1.53 -34.30 -1.13
C ALA A 83 0.34 -33.34 -1.21
N GLY A 84 -0.09 -32.99 -2.42
CA GLY A 84 -1.25 -32.10 -2.61
C GLY A 84 -2.54 -32.65 -2.02
N ALA A 85 -2.72 -33.97 -2.05
CA ALA A 85 -3.87 -34.66 -1.43
C ALA A 85 -3.76 -34.78 0.10
N GLY A 86 -2.56 -34.60 0.67
CA GLY A 86 -2.29 -34.80 2.08
C GLY A 86 -2.36 -36.27 2.53
N ASP A 87 -2.23 -37.23 1.61
CA ASP A 87 -2.22 -38.67 1.86
C ASP A 87 -0.83 -39.23 2.22
N HIS A 88 0.22 -38.46 1.96
CA HIS A 88 1.58 -38.78 2.34
C HIS A 88 2.45 -37.53 2.39
N TYR A 89 3.65 -37.70 2.93
CA TYR A 89 4.72 -36.73 2.86
C TYR A 89 6.05 -37.44 2.63
N VAL A 90 7.01 -36.70 2.10
CA VAL A 90 8.40 -37.16 1.96
C VAL A 90 9.31 -36.30 2.82
N MET A 91 10.39 -36.90 3.29
CA MET A 91 11.47 -36.17 3.95
C MET A 91 12.84 -36.52 3.38
N THR A 92 13.74 -35.56 3.42
CA THR A 92 15.14 -35.75 3.01
C THR A 92 16.03 -34.82 3.84
N ASP A 93 17.35 -35.03 3.77
CA ASP A 93 18.32 -34.10 4.35
C ASP A 93 18.28 -32.74 3.64
N LYS A 94 18.30 -31.65 4.41
CA LYS A 94 18.40 -30.30 3.80
C LYS A 94 19.66 -30.12 2.96
N ALA A 95 20.77 -30.71 3.40
CA ALA A 95 22.02 -30.69 2.66
C ALA A 95 21.89 -31.38 1.29
N ILE A 96 21.09 -32.44 1.19
CA ILE A 96 20.81 -33.12 -0.09
C ILE A 96 19.98 -32.21 -1.00
N MET A 97 18.92 -31.58 -0.49
CA MET A 97 18.13 -30.59 -1.25
C MET A 97 19.00 -29.44 -1.77
N GLN A 98 19.84 -28.88 -0.90
CA GLN A 98 20.77 -27.81 -1.28
C GLN A 98 21.73 -28.26 -2.38
N ARG A 99 22.30 -29.47 -2.26
CA ARG A 99 23.21 -30.03 -3.26
C ARG A 99 22.52 -30.18 -4.63
N TRP A 100 21.28 -30.68 -4.66
CA TRP A 100 20.52 -30.78 -5.91
C TRP A 100 20.27 -29.42 -6.55
N LEU A 101 19.81 -28.44 -5.78
CA LEU A 101 19.55 -27.09 -6.28
C LEU A 101 20.83 -26.38 -6.75
N SER A 102 21.92 -26.49 -6.00
CA SER A 102 23.23 -25.95 -6.38
C SER A 102 23.72 -26.55 -7.69
N ARG A 103 23.57 -27.87 -7.87
CA ARG A 103 23.99 -28.55 -9.08
C ARG A 103 23.17 -28.15 -10.32
N LEU A 104 21.86 -27.94 -10.16
CA LEU A 104 21.03 -27.38 -11.23
C LEU A 104 21.48 -25.94 -11.56
N ALA A 105 21.71 -25.12 -10.54
CA ALA A 105 22.14 -23.74 -10.70
C ALA A 105 23.53 -23.61 -11.36
N GLU A 106 24.49 -24.48 -11.05
CA GLU A 106 25.81 -24.55 -11.68
C GLU A 106 25.74 -24.75 -13.21
N ARG A 107 24.66 -25.39 -13.68
CA ARG A 107 24.39 -25.63 -15.11
C ARG A 107 23.42 -24.60 -15.69
N GLY A 108 23.06 -23.57 -14.93
CA GLY A 108 22.09 -22.56 -15.33
C GLY A 108 20.66 -23.10 -15.48
N LEU A 109 20.33 -24.21 -14.82
CA LEU A 109 19.00 -24.80 -14.81
C LEU A 109 18.19 -24.29 -13.63
N VAL A 110 16.90 -24.06 -13.85
CA VAL A 110 15.97 -23.65 -12.81
C VAL A 110 14.92 -24.76 -12.65
N ALA A 111 14.81 -25.32 -11.45
CA ALA A 111 13.77 -26.31 -11.16
C ALA A 111 12.39 -25.61 -11.05
N SER A 112 11.44 -25.97 -11.92
CA SER A 112 10.01 -25.61 -11.73
C SER A 112 9.38 -26.42 -10.61
N SER A 113 9.75 -27.70 -10.52
CA SER A 113 9.32 -28.64 -9.50
C SER A 113 10.42 -29.68 -9.25
N ILE A 114 10.41 -30.25 -8.03
CA ILE A 114 11.21 -31.42 -7.69
C ILE A 114 10.24 -32.51 -7.24
N ILE A 115 10.14 -33.60 -8.00
CA ILE A 115 9.20 -34.70 -7.75
C ILE A 115 10.00 -35.91 -7.22
N PRO A 116 9.61 -36.55 -6.11
CA PRO A 116 10.21 -37.80 -5.68
C PRO A 116 9.97 -38.90 -6.71
N ALA A 117 10.99 -39.72 -7.01
CA ALA A 117 10.88 -40.77 -8.01
C ALA A 117 9.69 -41.73 -7.78
N PRO A 118 9.34 -42.17 -6.55
CA PRO A 118 8.17 -43.02 -6.33
C PRO A 118 6.83 -42.35 -6.70
N ASP A 119 6.74 -41.01 -6.63
CA ASP A 119 5.53 -40.26 -7.00
C ASP A 119 5.36 -40.07 -8.51
N LEU A 120 6.32 -40.55 -9.31
CA LEU A 120 6.13 -40.69 -10.76
C LEU A 120 5.22 -41.87 -11.11
N LEU A 121 5.10 -42.84 -10.20
CA LEU A 121 4.28 -44.02 -10.43
C LEU A 121 2.85 -43.76 -9.94
N PRO A 122 1.83 -44.21 -10.69
CA PRO A 122 0.46 -44.15 -10.20
C PRO A 122 0.32 -45.00 -8.94
N VAL A 123 -0.66 -44.67 -8.11
CA VAL A 123 -0.96 -45.46 -6.91
C VAL A 123 -1.61 -46.79 -7.34
N PRO A 124 -1.02 -47.97 -7.05
CA PRO A 124 -1.67 -49.24 -7.33
C PRO A 124 -2.87 -49.50 -6.41
N GLU A 125 -3.85 -50.23 -6.93
CA GLU A 125 -4.96 -50.75 -6.12
C GLU A 125 -4.50 -51.83 -5.14
N GLU A 126 -3.60 -52.72 -5.58
CA GLU A 126 -3.04 -53.80 -4.76
C GLU A 126 -1.54 -54.00 -5.03
N GLY A 127 -0.80 -54.34 -3.98
CA GLY A 127 0.62 -54.67 -4.04
C GLY A 127 1.52 -53.47 -4.38
N PHE A 128 2.56 -53.74 -5.18
CA PHE A 128 3.57 -52.77 -5.58
C PHE A 128 3.65 -52.64 -7.09
N LEU A 129 3.80 -51.40 -7.56
CA LEU A 129 4.31 -51.10 -8.89
C LEU A 129 5.81 -50.90 -8.82
N ARG A 130 6.50 -51.52 -9.76
CA ARG A 130 7.94 -51.40 -9.94
C ARG A 130 8.22 -50.73 -11.28
N ALA A 131 9.21 -49.86 -11.32
CA ALA A 131 9.73 -49.30 -12.57
C ALA A 131 11.25 -49.13 -12.48
N VAL A 132 11.90 -49.06 -13.63
CA VAL A 132 13.33 -48.72 -13.72
C VAL A 132 13.43 -47.36 -14.39
N LEU A 133 13.90 -46.37 -13.63
CA LEU A 133 14.15 -45.01 -14.09
C LEU A 133 15.66 -44.84 -14.24
N HIS A 134 16.13 -44.82 -15.48
CA HIS A 134 17.55 -44.72 -15.78
C HIS A 134 18.33 -45.86 -15.09
N ASP A 135 19.11 -45.56 -14.05
CA ASP A 135 19.91 -46.53 -13.28
C ASP A 135 19.29 -46.89 -11.91
N GLU A 136 18.11 -46.35 -11.59
CA GLU A 136 17.44 -46.58 -10.31
C GLU A 136 16.16 -47.41 -10.51
N ALA A 137 16.03 -48.52 -9.78
CA ALA A 137 14.78 -49.25 -9.69
C ALA A 137 13.96 -48.68 -8.53
N ILE A 138 12.67 -48.40 -8.77
CA ILE A 138 11.77 -47.79 -7.79
C ILE A 138 10.52 -48.64 -7.59
N LEU A 139 9.98 -48.59 -6.38
CA LEU A 139 8.75 -49.25 -5.94
C LEU A 139 7.76 -48.24 -5.39
N ARG A 140 6.48 -48.41 -5.73
CA ARG A 140 5.36 -47.65 -5.17
C ARG A 140 4.22 -48.58 -4.82
N SER A 141 3.74 -48.52 -3.58
CA SER A 141 2.44 -49.09 -3.16
C SER A 141 1.47 -47.97 -2.80
N ALA A 142 0.28 -48.29 -2.28
CA ALA A 142 -0.62 -47.28 -1.73
C ALA A 142 -0.02 -46.52 -0.53
N GLU A 143 0.76 -47.21 0.30
CA GLU A 143 1.21 -46.68 1.60
C GLU A 143 2.68 -46.25 1.64
N THR A 144 3.50 -46.76 0.72
CA THR A 144 4.93 -46.47 0.70
C THR A 144 5.50 -46.31 -0.69
N GLY A 145 6.68 -45.70 -0.77
CA GLY A 145 7.50 -45.58 -1.98
C GLY A 145 8.97 -45.65 -1.59
N LEU A 146 9.75 -46.45 -2.30
CA LEU A 146 11.17 -46.67 -1.99
C LEU A 146 11.98 -47.03 -3.23
N GLU A 147 13.31 -46.99 -3.09
CA GLU A 147 14.23 -47.62 -4.02
C GLU A 147 14.15 -49.16 -3.89
N ASP A 148 14.25 -49.85 -5.01
CA ASP A 148 14.35 -51.31 -5.07
C ASP A 148 15.81 -51.75 -5.11
N ASP A 149 16.42 -51.90 -3.93
CA ASP A 149 17.79 -52.40 -3.76
C ASP A 149 17.91 -53.95 -3.87
N GLY A 150 16.78 -54.64 -3.97
CA GLY A 150 16.66 -56.10 -4.08
C GLY A 150 16.88 -56.87 -2.78
N ILE A 151 17.30 -56.23 -1.68
CA ILE A 151 17.62 -56.87 -0.39
C ILE A 151 16.67 -56.37 0.70
N ILE A 152 16.70 -55.07 1.01
CA ILE A 152 15.81 -54.45 1.99
C ILE A 152 14.42 -54.30 1.37
N SER A 153 14.35 -53.94 0.08
CA SER A 153 13.08 -53.83 -0.62
C SER A 153 12.30 -55.15 -0.60
N ALA A 154 12.98 -56.30 -0.71
CA ALA A 154 12.37 -57.62 -0.62
C ALA A 154 11.73 -57.88 0.76
N LEU A 155 12.30 -57.35 1.85
CA LEU A 155 11.74 -57.44 3.20
C LEU A 155 10.49 -56.55 3.36
N VAL A 156 10.45 -55.40 2.67
CA VAL A 156 9.30 -54.48 2.69
C VAL A 156 8.15 -55.02 1.83
N VAL A 157 8.46 -55.58 0.66
CA VAL A 157 7.47 -56.16 -0.26
C VAL A 157 6.88 -57.44 0.32
N GLY A 158 7.69 -58.30 0.95
CA GLY A 158 7.25 -59.59 1.46
C GLY A 158 6.64 -60.45 0.34
N ASP A 159 5.45 -61.00 0.60
CA ASP A 159 4.70 -61.84 -0.36
C ASP A 159 3.72 -61.03 -1.24
N ALA A 160 3.74 -59.69 -1.16
CA ALA A 160 2.83 -58.85 -1.92
C ALA A 160 3.11 -58.94 -3.44
N PRO A 161 2.08 -58.88 -4.30
CA PRO A 161 2.28 -58.92 -5.74
C PRO A 161 3.04 -57.67 -6.22
N VAL A 162 4.04 -57.87 -7.07
CA VAL A 162 4.80 -56.79 -7.71
C VAL A 162 4.54 -56.81 -9.22
N ARG A 163 4.01 -55.72 -9.76
CA ARG A 163 3.85 -55.54 -11.21
C ARG A 163 4.87 -54.54 -11.70
N THR A 164 5.71 -54.95 -12.65
CA THR A 164 6.66 -54.04 -13.30
C THR A 164 5.97 -53.29 -14.43
N LEU A 165 6.14 -51.97 -14.48
CA LEU A 165 5.70 -51.13 -15.58
C LEU A 165 6.63 -51.28 -16.77
N GLU A 166 6.05 -51.54 -17.93
CA GLU A 166 6.77 -51.51 -19.19
C GLU A 166 7.12 -50.05 -19.59
N ALA A 167 8.15 -49.88 -20.41
CA ALA A 167 8.62 -48.57 -20.86
C ALA A 167 7.50 -47.59 -21.33
N PRO A 168 6.55 -47.98 -22.21
CA PRO A 168 5.51 -47.05 -22.66
C PRO A 168 4.46 -46.72 -21.58
N GLU A 169 4.30 -47.56 -20.56
CA GLU A 169 3.47 -47.25 -19.40
C GLU A 169 4.17 -46.27 -18.47
N LEU A 170 5.47 -46.48 -18.25
CA LEU A 170 6.31 -45.61 -17.46
C LEU A 170 6.42 -44.20 -18.06
N GLU A 171 6.65 -44.09 -19.37
CA GLU A 171 6.72 -42.79 -20.04
C GLU A 171 5.42 -41.98 -19.88
N ARG A 172 4.25 -42.64 -19.97
CA ARG A 172 2.95 -42.01 -19.70
C ARG A 172 2.78 -41.61 -18.24
N ALA A 173 3.24 -42.45 -17.31
CA ALA A 173 3.20 -42.15 -15.89
C ALA A 173 4.04 -40.90 -15.57
N ILE A 174 5.27 -40.83 -16.10
CA ILE A 174 6.15 -39.66 -16.00
C ILE A 174 5.47 -38.42 -16.58
N ALA A 175 4.92 -38.50 -17.79
CA ALA A 175 4.22 -37.38 -18.41
C ALA A 175 3.07 -36.85 -17.53
N SER A 176 2.25 -37.75 -16.98
CA SER A 176 1.13 -37.38 -16.10
C SER A 176 1.60 -36.73 -14.79
N ALA A 177 2.67 -37.25 -14.19
CA ALA A 177 3.24 -36.70 -12.96
C ALA A 177 3.94 -35.35 -13.21
N VAL A 178 4.49 -35.11 -14.39
CA VAL A 178 5.10 -33.83 -14.76
C VAL A 178 4.03 -32.76 -14.99
N GLU A 179 2.91 -33.12 -15.62
CA GLU A 179 1.79 -32.21 -15.86
C GLU A 179 1.07 -31.83 -14.57
N ALA A 180 0.82 -32.80 -13.69
CA ALA A 180 0.17 -32.61 -12.40
C ALA A 180 0.95 -33.33 -11.28
N PRO A 181 2.02 -32.70 -10.74
CA PRO A 181 2.85 -33.30 -9.70
C PRO A 181 2.04 -33.68 -8.46
N PRO A 182 2.00 -34.97 -8.06
CA PRO A 182 1.32 -35.38 -6.82
C PRO A 182 1.93 -34.71 -5.59
N LEU A 183 3.25 -34.57 -5.61
CA LEU A 183 4.06 -33.92 -4.59
C LEU A 183 5.17 -33.11 -5.26
N ASN A 184 5.32 -31.85 -4.84
CA ASN A 184 6.47 -31.01 -5.19
C ASN A 184 7.30 -30.75 -3.94
N MET A 185 8.58 -31.11 -3.95
CA MET A 185 9.50 -30.92 -2.82
C MET A 185 9.93 -29.46 -2.63
N LEU A 186 9.65 -28.55 -3.57
CA LEU A 186 9.91 -27.12 -3.43
C LEU A 186 8.90 -26.44 -2.49
N GLN A 187 8.96 -26.81 -1.21
CA GLN A 187 8.08 -26.34 -0.14
C GLN A 187 8.89 -25.74 1.02
N GLY A 188 8.20 -25.01 1.91
CA GLY A 188 8.82 -24.42 3.09
C GLY A 188 9.97 -23.47 2.75
N GLU A 189 11.19 -23.79 3.18
CA GLU A 189 12.37 -22.95 2.97
C GLU A 189 12.96 -23.04 1.56
N PHE A 190 12.57 -24.07 0.79
CA PHE A 190 13.02 -24.33 -0.58
C PHE A 190 12.02 -23.87 -1.64
N VAL A 191 10.96 -23.15 -1.26
CA VAL A 191 10.09 -22.49 -2.23
C VAL A 191 10.95 -21.53 -3.06
N PRO A 192 10.86 -21.54 -4.40
CA PRO A 192 11.60 -20.62 -5.24
C PRO A 192 11.31 -19.20 -4.76
N ARG A 193 12.36 -18.49 -4.35
CA ARG A 193 12.22 -17.07 -4.06
C ARG A 193 11.82 -16.44 -5.38
N ALA A 194 10.66 -15.78 -5.41
CA ALA A 194 10.26 -15.02 -6.58
C ALA A 194 11.40 -14.04 -6.87
N ASP A 195 12.14 -14.27 -7.94
CA ASP A 195 13.15 -13.34 -8.37
C ASP A 195 12.41 -12.08 -8.80
N TRP A 196 12.47 -11.06 -7.94
CA TRP A 196 12.09 -9.69 -8.27
C TRP A 196 13.09 -9.06 -9.27
N SER A 197 13.93 -9.86 -9.93
CA SER A 197 14.63 -9.45 -11.14
C SER A 197 13.61 -9.33 -12.27
N ALA A 198 12.79 -8.28 -12.17
CA ALA A 198 11.86 -7.94 -13.22
C ALA A 198 12.69 -7.75 -14.51
N PRO A 199 12.28 -8.39 -15.64
CA PRO A 199 13.03 -8.33 -16.89
C PRO A 199 13.41 -6.89 -17.22
N ALA A 200 14.62 -6.68 -17.74
CA ALA A 200 15.12 -5.34 -18.06
C ALA A 200 14.07 -4.54 -18.84
N GLY A 201 13.50 -3.50 -18.22
CA GLY A 201 12.42 -2.69 -18.78
C GLY A 201 11.04 -2.83 -18.14
N TYR A 202 10.81 -3.78 -17.23
CA TYR A 202 9.56 -3.85 -16.44
C TYR A 202 9.35 -2.58 -15.60
N TRP A 203 10.39 -2.14 -14.87
CA TRP A 203 10.36 -0.90 -14.10
C TRP A 203 10.14 0.33 -14.98
N ARG A 204 10.67 0.33 -16.21
CA ARG A 204 10.43 1.40 -17.19
C ARG A 204 8.96 1.45 -17.61
N ARG A 205 8.35 0.30 -17.89
CA ARG A 205 6.92 0.21 -18.23
C ARG A 205 6.05 0.65 -17.06
N LEU A 206 6.37 0.19 -15.85
CA LEU A 206 5.66 0.60 -14.64
C LEU A 206 5.77 2.11 -14.38
N ALA A 207 6.95 2.69 -14.57
CA ALA A 207 7.15 4.14 -14.47
C ALA A 207 6.36 4.93 -15.53
N ILE A 208 6.28 4.41 -16.77
CA ILE A 208 5.45 5.02 -17.83
C ILE A 208 3.97 4.97 -17.45
N TYR A 209 3.47 3.83 -16.97
CA TYR A 209 2.06 3.71 -16.56
C TYR A 209 1.74 4.57 -15.35
N ALA A 210 2.64 4.62 -14.35
CA ALA A 210 2.49 5.51 -13.20
C ALA A 210 2.51 6.99 -13.61
N GLY A 211 3.41 7.37 -14.53
CA GLY A 211 3.47 8.72 -15.09
C GLY A 211 2.23 9.10 -15.88
N ALA A 212 1.70 8.19 -16.71
CA ALA A 212 0.46 8.40 -17.44
C ALA A 212 -0.74 8.54 -16.49
N ALA A 213 -0.85 7.69 -15.47
CA ALA A 213 -1.89 7.80 -14.45
C ALA A 213 -1.79 9.13 -13.69
N ALA A 214 -0.59 9.54 -13.27
CA ALA A 214 -0.36 10.82 -12.61
C ALA A 214 -0.73 12.01 -13.53
N ALA A 215 -0.39 11.95 -14.81
CA ALA A 215 -0.75 12.98 -15.79
C ALA A 215 -2.27 13.10 -15.97
N ILE A 216 -2.99 11.97 -16.04
CA ILE A 216 -4.45 11.97 -16.15
C ILE A 216 -5.09 12.57 -14.88
N VAL A 217 -4.60 12.19 -13.70
CA VAL A 217 -5.08 12.71 -12.41
C VAL A 217 -4.82 14.22 -12.29
N LEU A 218 -3.67 14.70 -12.78
CA LEU A 218 -3.31 16.12 -12.75
C LEU A 218 -3.95 16.96 -13.86
N ALA A 219 -4.37 16.36 -14.97
CA ALA A 219 -4.98 17.09 -16.08
C ALA A 219 -6.27 17.81 -15.68
N ILE A 220 -7.08 17.19 -14.82
CA ILE A 220 -8.35 17.77 -14.33
C ILE A 220 -8.11 19.06 -13.51
N PRO A 221 -7.32 19.06 -12.42
CA PRO A 221 -7.08 20.27 -11.64
C PRO A 221 -6.35 21.36 -12.44
N ILE A 222 -5.43 21.01 -13.34
CA ILE A 222 -4.75 21.99 -14.20
C ILE A 222 -5.74 22.66 -15.17
N ALA A 223 -6.63 21.89 -15.78
CA ALA A 223 -7.67 22.43 -16.68
C ALA A 223 -8.66 23.33 -15.92
N GLN A 224 -9.04 22.95 -14.71
CA GLN A 224 -9.88 23.77 -13.85
C GLN A 224 -9.20 25.08 -13.45
N TRP A 225 -7.91 25.02 -13.07
CA TRP A 225 -7.13 26.20 -12.71
C TRP A 225 -6.96 27.16 -13.91
N ALA A 226 -6.64 26.64 -15.10
CA ALA A 226 -6.55 27.44 -16.31
C ALA A 226 -7.88 28.11 -16.65
N ARG A 227 -8.99 27.38 -16.57
CA ARG A 227 -10.33 27.92 -16.84
C ARG A 227 -10.74 28.97 -15.81
N LEU A 228 -10.40 28.77 -14.54
CA LEU A 228 -10.67 29.74 -13.47
C LEU A 228 -9.83 31.01 -13.67
N SER A 229 -8.55 30.89 -14.00
CA SER A 229 -7.67 32.03 -14.30
C SER A 229 -8.19 32.88 -15.46
N MET A 230 -8.75 32.24 -16.51
CA MET A 230 -9.36 32.96 -17.63
C MET A 230 -10.71 33.60 -17.26
N ALA A 231 -11.47 33.00 -16.34
CA ALA A 231 -12.71 33.60 -15.85
C ALA A 231 -12.42 34.85 -15.00
N THR A 232 -11.41 34.79 -14.12
CA THR A 232 -11.00 35.91 -13.26
C THR A 232 -10.49 37.11 -14.06
N SER A 233 -9.75 36.90 -15.16
CA SER A 233 -9.26 38.01 -16.00
C SER A 233 -10.41 38.81 -16.62
N SER A 234 -11.47 38.12 -17.08
CA SER A 234 -12.64 38.78 -17.66
C SER A 234 -13.45 39.60 -16.65
N THR A 235 -13.48 39.17 -15.37
CA THR A 235 -14.14 39.91 -14.29
C THR A 235 -13.29 41.08 -13.82
N ASN A 236 -11.96 40.94 -13.76
CA ASN A 236 -11.05 42.03 -13.38
C ASN A 236 -11.14 43.21 -14.37
N GLU A 237 -11.23 42.93 -15.68
CA GLU A 237 -11.41 43.96 -16.70
C GLU A 237 -12.74 44.72 -16.55
N GLN A 238 -13.82 44.02 -16.22
CA GLN A 238 -15.14 44.63 -16.00
C GLN A 238 -15.16 45.47 -14.72
N SER A 239 -14.59 44.98 -13.63
CA SER A 239 -14.45 45.72 -12.37
C SER A 239 -13.57 46.96 -12.54
N ALA A 240 -12.44 46.85 -13.26
CA ALA A 240 -11.58 47.99 -13.56
C ALA A 240 -12.32 49.08 -14.34
N THR A 241 -13.17 48.69 -15.30
CA THR A 241 -13.97 49.63 -16.09
C THR A 241 -15.03 50.35 -15.25
N ILE A 242 -15.73 49.64 -14.36
CA ILE A 242 -16.73 50.23 -13.47
C ILE A 242 -16.06 51.16 -12.45
N SER A 243 -14.91 50.78 -11.89
CA SER A 243 -14.16 51.62 -10.97
C SER A 243 -13.62 52.89 -11.64
N ALA A 244 -13.18 52.82 -12.90
CA ALA A 244 -12.80 54.00 -13.69
C ALA A 244 -13.96 54.99 -13.87
N LEU A 245 -15.18 54.46 -14.09
CA LEU A 245 -16.39 55.28 -14.23
C LEU A 245 -16.74 56.03 -12.94
N VAL A 246 -16.56 55.39 -11.78
CA VAL A 246 -16.87 55.97 -10.47
C VAL A 246 -15.80 56.97 -10.02
N LEU A 247 -14.52 56.74 -10.38
CA LEU A 247 -13.40 57.64 -10.07
C LEU A 247 -13.23 58.79 -11.08
N GLY A 248 -13.95 58.78 -12.20
CA GLY A 248 -13.82 59.78 -13.26
C GLY A 248 -12.50 59.68 -14.04
N GLU A 249 -11.83 58.53 -14.00
CA GLU A 249 -10.56 58.28 -14.65
C GLU A 249 -10.75 57.67 -16.06
N ARG A 250 -9.83 57.96 -16.98
CA ARG A 250 -9.95 57.57 -18.41
C ARG A 250 -9.68 56.09 -18.68
N SER A 251 -9.22 55.30 -17.71
CA SER A 251 -8.98 53.86 -17.84
C SER A 251 -8.93 53.17 -16.48
N GLY A 252 -9.46 51.94 -16.41
CA GLY A 252 -9.42 51.11 -15.21
C GLY A 252 -8.04 50.57 -14.95
N SER A 253 -7.49 50.86 -13.77
CA SER A 253 -6.25 50.21 -13.29
C SER A 253 -6.60 49.09 -12.31
N GLU A 254 -5.75 48.08 -12.20
CA GLU A 254 -5.88 46.96 -11.24
C GLU A 254 -6.01 47.45 -9.78
N ASP A 255 -5.48 48.64 -9.48
CA ASP A 255 -5.51 49.28 -8.17
C ASP A 255 -6.79 50.10 -7.89
N ALA A 256 -7.79 50.05 -8.79
CA ALA A 256 -8.95 50.91 -8.69
C ALA A 256 -9.86 50.57 -7.49
N ILE A 257 -9.82 49.33 -7.00
CA ILE A 257 -10.53 48.92 -5.77
C ILE A 257 -9.85 49.54 -4.54
N ASP A 258 -8.52 49.49 -4.47
CA ASP A 258 -7.76 50.05 -3.35
C ASP A 258 -7.93 51.56 -3.28
N ARG A 259 -7.91 52.27 -4.42
CA ARG A 259 -8.18 53.71 -4.45
C ARG A 259 -9.62 54.09 -4.11
N LEU A 260 -10.60 53.25 -4.46
CA LEU A 260 -11.99 53.46 -4.02
C LEU A 260 -12.12 53.28 -2.52
N GLN A 261 -11.43 52.29 -1.93
CA GLN A 261 -11.38 52.11 -0.48
C GLN A 261 -10.70 53.29 0.20
N ASP A 262 -9.60 53.80 -0.35
CA ASP A 262 -8.92 55.00 0.14
C ASP A 262 -9.82 56.23 0.06
N LYS A 263 -10.58 56.41 -1.04
CA LYS A 263 -11.52 57.52 -1.19
C LYS A 263 -12.71 57.40 -0.22
N VAL A 264 -13.20 56.18 0.01
CA VAL A 264 -14.24 55.93 1.01
C VAL A 264 -13.70 56.17 2.42
N ALA A 265 -12.45 55.82 2.73
CA ALA A 265 -11.82 56.13 4.00
C ALA A 265 -11.63 57.64 4.19
N GLU A 266 -11.20 58.34 3.14
CA GLU A 266 -11.07 59.81 3.12
C GLU A 266 -12.43 60.49 3.35
N LEU A 267 -13.50 60.02 2.70
CA LEU A 267 -14.85 60.56 2.84
C LEU A 267 -15.54 60.14 4.15
N ARG A 268 -15.18 59.00 4.73
CA ARG A 268 -15.71 58.50 6.02
C ARG A 268 -15.07 59.20 7.23
N GLY A 269 -13.88 59.79 7.05
CA GLY A 269 -13.02 60.28 8.14
C GLY A 269 -12.37 59.12 8.91
N GLY A 270 -11.25 59.38 9.58
CA GLY A 270 -10.45 58.34 10.26
C GLY A 270 -11.25 57.46 11.24
N GLY A 271 -10.83 56.20 11.39
CA GLY A 271 -11.43 55.25 12.34
C GLY A 271 -12.76 54.64 11.89
N ALA A 272 -13.67 54.39 12.86
CA ALA A 272 -14.99 53.79 12.62
C ALA A 272 -15.98 54.72 11.89
N GLY A 273 -15.59 55.97 11.61
CA GLY A 273 -16.43 57.02 11.02
C GLY A 273 -17.30 57.75 12.05
N PHE A 274 -17.74 58.96 11.70
CA PHE A 274 -18.53 59.82 12.59
C PHE A 274 -19.89 59.21 12.99
N LEU A 275 -20.67 58.72 12.02
CA LEU A 275 -22.03 58.23 12.26
C LEU A 275 -22.10 56.99 13.17
N PRO A 276 -21.24 55.96 13.00
CA PRO A 276 -21.25 54.80 13.90
C PRO A 276 -20.80 55.16 15.33
N THR A 277 -19.81 56.04 15.47
CA THR A 277 -19.31 56.48 16.78
C THR A 277 -20.33 57.34 17.53
N LEU A 278 -21.03 58.23 16.81
CA LEU A 278 -22.15 59.00 17.37
C LEU A 278 -23.33 58.11 17.77
N GLY A 279 -23.66 57.10 16.94
CA GLY A 279 -24.71 56.13 17.26
C GLY A 279 -24.46 55.39 18.57
N ALA A 280 -23.23 54.88 18.77
CA ALA A 280 -22.85 54.21 20.01
C ALA A 280 -22.93 55.13 21.24
N LEU A 281 -22.53 56.40 21.10
CA LEU A 281 -22.63 57.40 22.16
C LEU A 281 -24.10 57.69 22.52
N MET A 282 -24.96 57.93 21.52
CA MET A 282 -26.36 58.25 21.74
C MET A 282 -27.13 57.07 22.35
N THR A 283 -26.92 55.84 21.87
CA THR A 283 -27.54 54.63 22.46
C THR A 283 -27.08 54.41 23.90
N SER A 284 -25.82 54.69 24.22
CA SER A 284 -25.34 54.60 25.61
C SER A 284 -25.98 55.67 26.50
N MET A 285 -26.24 56.87 25.97
CA MET A 285 -26.91 57.95 26.71
C MET A 285 -28.41 57.73 26.88
N GLU A 286 -29.11 57.08 25.94
CA GLU A 286 -30.55 56.76 26.08
C GLU A 286 -30.85 55.94 27.33
N THR A 287 -29.88 55.13 27.79
CA THR A 287 -30.02 54.34 29.01
C THR A 287 -29.81 55.12 30.32
N MET A 288 -29.45 56.41 30.23
CA MET A 288 -29.05 57.25 31.37
C MET A 288 -29.78 58.61 31.38
N PRO A 289 -30.91 58.77 32.11
CA PRO A 289 -31.76 59.96 32.02
C PRO A 289 -31.18 61.25 32.63
N ASN A 290 -30.05 61.17 33.36
CA ASN A 290 -29.45 62.30 34.08
C ASN A 290 -28.17 62.86 33.42
N VAL A 291 -27.88 62.46 32.18
CA VAL A 291 -26.67 62.82 31.44
C VAL A 291 -27.03 63.66 30.22
N GLU A 292 -26.55 64.90 30.17
CA GLU A 292 -26.78 65.83 29.06
C GLU A 292 -25.52 65.97 28.21
N LEU A 293 -25.69 65.92 26.89
CA LEU A 293 -24.61 66.15 25.94
C LEU A 293 -24.44 67.64 25.69
N GLY A 294 -23.23 68.15 25.88
CA GLY A 294 -22.82 69.50 25.55
C GLY A 294 -22.28 69.60 24.14
N LEU A 295 -21.07 70.18 24.01
CA LEU A 295 -20.42 70.34 22.71
C LEU A 295 -19.90 68.99 22.19
N LEU A 296 -20.10 68.77 20.89
CA LEU A 296 -19.60 67.61 20.16
C LEU A 296 -18.74 68.09 18.99
N SER A 297 -17.50 67.59 18.89
CA SER A 297 -16.63 67.79 17.71
C SER A 297 -15.99 66.47 17.31
N PHE A 298 -15.81 66.27 16.02
CA PHE A 298 -15.15 65.08 15.48
C PHE A 298 -13.93 65.53 14.67
N ASP A 299 -12.76 65.08 15.10
CA ASP A 299 -11.52 65.46 14.46
C ASP A 299 -11.19 64.56 13.26
N PRO A 300 -10.44 65.06 12.26
CA PRO A 300 -10.06 64.29 11.08
C PRO A 300 -9.24 63.02 11.40
N ASP A 301 -8.66 62.95 12.60
CA ASP A 301 -7.90 61.82 13.12
C ASP A 301 -8.78 60.65 13.59
N GLY A 302 -10.12 60.81 13.56
CA GLY A 302 -11.08 59.79 13.96
C GLY A 302 -11.47 59.82 15.44
N THR A 303 -11.09 60.88 16.16
CA THR A 303 -11.44 61.07 17.58
C THR A 303 -12.74 61.88 17.71
N LEU A 304 -13.70 61.34 18.47
CA LEU A 304 -14.90 62.09 18.87
C LEU A 304 -14.66 62.75 20.23
N HIS A 305 -14.70 64.08 20.26
CA HIS A 305 -14.67 64.89 21.47
C HIS A 305 -16.11 65.23 21.87
N ALA A 306 -16.53 64.74 23.03
CA ALA A 306 -17.86 64.97 23.58
C ALA A 306 -17.73 65.59 24.96
N THR A 307 -18.39 66.74 25.19
CA THR A 307 -18.51 67.30 26.53
C THR A 307 -19.77 66.75 27.18
N VAL A 308 -19.63 66.02 28.28
CA VAL A 308 -20.76 65.39 28.98
C VAL A 308 -20.99 66.10 30.31
N ARG A 309 -22.25 66.47 30.58
CA ARG A 309 -22.69 67.03 31.85
C ARG A 309 -23.53 66.01 32.60
N ALA A 310 -23.15 65.71 33.84
CA ALA A 310 -23.85 64.74 34.69
C ALA A 310 -24.09 65.31 36.09
N SER A 311 -25.07 64.72 36.78
CA SER A 311 -25.47 65.15 38.13
C SER A 311 -24.52 64.59 39.21
N ALA A 312 -23.87 63.46 38.95
CA ALA A 312 -22.87 62.87 39.84
C ALA A 312 -21.75 62.13 39.07
N GLN A 313 -20.54 62.10 39.65
CA GLN A 313 -19.35 61.48 39.05
C GLN A 313 -19.51 59.97 38.72
N PRO A 314 -20.22 59.16 39.51
CA PRO A 314 -20.47 57.75 39.17
C PRO A 314 -21.24 57.54 37.85
N GLU A 315 -22.08 58.51 37.44
CA GLU A 315 -22.84 58.43 36.19
C GLU A 315 -21.90 58.56 34.97
N VAL A 316 -20.89 59.44 35.06
CA VAL A 316 -19.84 59.58 34.03
C VAL A 316 -18.97 58.32 33.95
N ASP A 317 -18.71 57.66 35.08
CA ASP A 317 -17.98 56.39 35.12
C ASP A 317 -18.78 55.22 34.51
N MET A 318 -20.10 55.22 34.65
CA MET A 318 -20.96 54.24 33.97
C MET A 318 -20.99 54.47 32.46
N LEU A 319 -21.10 55.72 31.99
CA LEU A 319 -21.10 56.03 30.56
C LEU A 319 -19.79 55.58 29.89
N VAL A 320 -18.65 55.78 30.54
CA VAL A 320 -17.34 55.34 30.03
C VAL A 320 -17.28 53.83 29.91
N ARG A 321 -17.72 53.09 30.93
CA ARG A 321 -17.77 51.62 30.87
C ARG A 321 -18.72 51.11 29.77
N ALA A 322 -19.86 51.78 29.58
CA ALA A 322 -20.79 51.44 28.50
C ALA A 322 -20.15 51.62 27.12
N MET A 323 -19.43 52.72 26.90
CA MET A 323 -18.71 52.97 25.65
C MET A 323 -17.51 52.03 25.45
N GLU A 324 -16.77 51.69 26.51
CA GLU A 324 -15.71 50.67 26.47
C GLU A 324 -16.24 49.27 26.12
N GLY A 325 -17.47 48.96 26.54
CA GLY A 325 -18.18 47.73 26.17
C GLY A 325 -18.50 47.61 24.68
N HIS A 326 -18.54 48.74 23.95
CA HIS A 326 -18.79 48.80 22.50
C HIS A 326 -17.50 48.90 21.67
N ALA A 327 -16.36 48.47 22.24
CA ALA A 327 -15.04 48.47 21.59
C ALA A 327 -14.47 49.87 21.25
N PHE A 328 -14.86 50.89 22.00
CA PHE A 328 -14.25 52.22 21.93
C PHE A 328 -13.36 52.48 23.16
N ALA A 329 -12.18 53.06 22.97
CA ALA A 329 -11.34 53.56 24.05
C ALA A 329 -11.78 54.98 24.41
N VAL A 330 -12.08 55.23 25.69
CA VAL A 330 -12.56 56.53 26.16
C VAL A 330 -11.59 57.12 27.18
N SER A 331 -11.03 58.29 26.88
CA SER A 331 -10.20 59.07 27.80
C SER A 331 -11.02 60.22 28.40
N LYS A 332 -10.91 60.42 29.72
CA LYS A 332 -11.61 61.48 30.45
C LYS A 332 -10.67 62.64 30.76
N GLY A 333 -11.10 63.85 30.46
CA GLY A 333 -10.48 65.07 30.94
C GLY A 333 -10.76 65.31 32.44
N ALA A 334 -10.06 66.28 33.03
CA ALA A 334 -10.26 66.64 34.44
C ALA A 334 -11.68 67.19 34.66
N PRO A 335 -12.47 66.64 35.61
CA PRO A 335 -13.85 67.08 35.84
C PRO A 335 -13.86 68.53 36.34
N ARG A 336 -14.72 69.36 35.75
CA ARG A 336 -14.95 70.74 36.18
C ARG A 336 -16.36 70.87 36.73
N THR A 337 -16.50 71.40 37.94
CA THR A 337 -17.81 71.69 38.52
C THR A 337 -18.25 73.08 38.09
N GLN A 338 -19.36 73.16 37.36
CA GLN A 338 -19.92 74.44 36.91
C GLN A 338 -21.43 74.43 37.20
N GLN A 339 -21.93 75.46 37.89
CA GLN A 339 -23.35 75.62 38.26
C GLN A 339 -23.98 74.39 38.96
N GLY A 340 -23.25 73.71 39.84
CA GLY A 340 -23.77 72.59 40.63
C GLY A 340 -23.90 71.26 39.88
N ARG A 341 -23.42 71.16 38.64
CA ARG A 341 -23.29 69.90 37.86
C ARG A 341 -21.83 69.65 37.48
N ILE A 342 -21.48 68.39 37.21
CA ILE A 342 -20.12 67.99 36.81
C ILE A 342 -20.06 67.95 35.29
N GLU A 343 -19.13 68.70 34.72
CA GLU A 343 -18.81 68.72 33.29
C GLU A 343 -17.48 68.00 33.06
N VAL A 344 -17.50 67.00 32.18
CA VAL A 344 -16.32 66.21 31.80
C VAL A 344 -16.18 66.22 30.28
N GLU A 345 -15.00 66.61 29.81
CA GLU A 345 -14.62 66.41 28.41
C GLU A 345 -14.20 64.96 28.21
N MET A 346 -14.78 64.29 27.22
CA MET A 346 -14.52 62.89 26.90
C MET A 346 -14.00 62.77 25.48
N GLN A 347 -12.88 62.06 25.32
CA GLN A 347 -12.32 61.71 24.02
C GLN A 347 -12.59 60.23 23.75
N VAL A 348 -13.31 59.94 22.66
CA VAL A 348 -13.69 58.59 22.26
C VAL A 348 -12.95 58.23 20.98
N ARG A 349 -12.17 57.15 21.02
CA ARG A 349 -11.44 56.59 19.87
C ARG A 349 -11.84 55.12 19.66
N PRO A 350 -11.95 54.61 18.42
CA PRO A 350 -12.09 53.17 18.20
C PRO A 350 -10.84 52.43 18.72
N LYS A 351 -11.02 51.25 19.32
CA LYS A 351 -9.91 50.38 19.75
C LYS A 351 -9.25 49.66 18.58
#